data_AF-E1JT36-F1
#
_entry.id   AF-E1JT36-F1
#
_cell.length_a   1.000
_cell.length_b   1.000
_cell.length_c   1.000
_cell.angle_alpha   90.00
_cell.angle_beta   90.00
_cell.angle_gamma   90.00
#
_symmetry.space_group_name_H-M   'P 1'
#
loop_
_entity.id
_entity.type
_entity.pdbx_description
1 polymer ?
#
loop_
_entity_poly.entity_id
_entity_poly.type
_entity_poly.pdbx_seq_one_letter_code
_entity_poly.pdbx_strand_id
1 'polypeptide(L)'
;MLIRETPLELQEIEEKLQILGRYLSPERPIRNFEFLRGRTTEFETITHELLYYSSIPFIYGNRGVGKTSLARSVAQRVTASDREHIYVACSPDATMLSLFKTITQELLNLAIELKLIKFDHTKTELDLSIKLGVRFTFERSHPYLEPFSDINEAIVTYRNIDKYF
;
A
#
# COMPACT_ATOMS: atom_id res chain seq x y z
N MET A 1 23.29 37.27 33.09
CA MET A 1 24.00 35.98 33.12
C MET A 1 23.46 35.17 31.94
N LEU A 2 24.11 35.30 30.78
CA LEU A 2 23.72 34.59 29.55
C LEU A 2 24.39 33.21 29.58
N ILE A 3 23.59 32.16 29.71
CA ILE A 3 24.06 30.78 29.62
C ILE A 3 24.52 30.58 28.18
N ARG A 4 25.84 30.55 27.96
CA ARG A 4 26.42 30.11 26.70
C ARG A 4 26.35 28.58 26.72
N GLU A 5 25.32 28.03 26.10
CA GLU A 5 25.30 26.59 25.80
C GLU A 5 26.50 26.26 24.91
N THR A 6 27.25 25.24 25.30
CA THR A 6 28.50 24.88 24.63
C THR A 6 28.19 24.16 23.31
N PRO A 7 29.02 24.29 22.26
CA PRO A 7 28.78 23.66 20.95
C PRO A 7 28.58 22.13 21.00
N LEU A 8 29.14 21.49 22.04
CA LEU A 8 29.05 20.05 22.28
C LEU A 8 27.65 19.63 22.78
N GLU A 9 26.99 20.48 23.58
CA GLU A 9 25.63 20.21 24.09
C GLU A 9 24.57 20.31 22.98
N LEU A 10 24.75 21.24 22.03
CA LEU A 10 23.84 21.39 20.89
C LEU A 10 23.91 20.19 19.94
N GLN A 11 25.10 19.64 19.70
CA GLN A 11 25.26 18.40 18.92
C GLN A 11 24.59 17.20 19.58
N GLU A 12 24.72 17.07 20.90
CA GLU A 12 24.09 15.97 21.64
C GLU A 12 22.56 16.07 21.63
N ILE A 13 22.01 17.30 21.66
CA ILE A 13 20.58 17.57 21.54
C ILE A 13 20.09 17.23 20.11
N GLU A 14 20.82 17.62 19.07
CA GLU A 14 20.48 17.29 17.68
C GLU A 14 20.50 15.78 17.42
N GLU A 15 21.50 15.05 17.93
CA GLU A 15 21.54 13.59 17.82
C GLU A 15 20.34 12.93 18.52
N LYS A 16 19.99 13.39 19.73
CA LYS A 16 18.81 12.89 20.45
C LYS A 16 17.51 13.22 19.72
N LEU A 17 17.38 14.41 19.13
CA LEU A 17 16.24 14.81 18.33
C LEU A 17 16.14 14.00 17.02
N GLN A 18 17.25 13.65 16.38
CA GLN A 18 17.26 12.75 15.22
C GLN A 18 16.80 11.33 15.59
N ILE A 19 17.26 10.81 16.72
CA ILE A 19 16.82 9.51 17.25
C ILE A 19 15.31 9.56 17.54
N LEU A 20 14.84 10.61 18.23
CA LEU A 20 13.42 10.80 18.51
C LEU A 20 12.60 10.93 17.22
N GLY A 21 13.05 11.71 16.23
CA GLY A 21 12.37 11.87 14.95
C GLY A 21 12.25 10.56 14.14
N ARG A 22 13.20 9.63 14.31
CA ARG A 22 13.15 8.27 13.72
C ARG A 22 12.06 7.39 14.34
N TYR A 23 11.83 7.51 15.64
CA TYR A 23 10.95 6.61 16.39
C TYR A 23 9.58 7.21 16.75
N LEU A 24 9.50 8.54 16.81
CA LEU A 24 8.34 9.33 17.20
C LEU A 24 8.04 10.35 16.09
N SER A 25 7.62 9.87 14.93
CA SER A 25 7.00 10.72 13.92
C SER A 25 5.48 10.60 14.04
N PRO A 26 4.77 11.59 14.64
CA PRO A 26 3.30 11.58 14.71
C PRO A 26 2.63 11.54 13.33
N GLU A 27 3.34 11.94 12.27
CA GLU A 27 2.81 12.00 10.90
C GLU A 27 3.09 10.75 10.05
N ARG A 28 4.00 9.85 10.48
CA ARG A 28 4.35 8.67 9.69
C ARG A 28 3.71 7.42 10.28
N PRO A 29 2.98 6.61 9.48
CA PRO A 29 2.39 5.36 9.97
C PRO A 29 3.51 4.44 10.47
N ILE A 30 3.29 3.85 11.64
CA ILE A 30 4.19 2.88 12.26
C ILE A 30 4.41 1.72 11.29
N ARG A 31 5.66 1.48 10.87
CA ARG A 31 6.04 0.44 9.90
C ARG A 31 6.62 -0.82 10.52
N ASN A 32 7.07 -0.76 11.78
CA ASN A 32 7.67 -1.90 12.48
C ASN A 32 6.74 -2.44 13.56
N PHE A 33 6.56 -3.77 13.56
CA PHE A 33 5.73 -4.50 14.51
C PHE A 33 6.10 -4.24 15.98
N GLU A 34 7.36 -3.96 16.28
CA GLU A 34 7.89 -3.70 17.62
C GLU A 34 7.21 -2.53 18.35
N PHE A 35 6.54 -1.64 17.62
CA PHE A 35 5.79 -0.51 18.18
C PHE A 35 4.31 -0.81 18.44
N LEU A 36 3.81 -2.00 18.08
CA LEU A 36 2.45 -2.47 18.37
C LEU A 36 2.37 -3.19 19.72
N ARG A 37 2.88 -2.55 20.79
CA ARG A 37 2.83 -3.14 22.14
C ARG A 37 1.38 -3.46 22.54
N GLY A 38 1.16 -4.70 22.97
CA GLY A 38 -0.15 -5.20 23.42
C GLY A 38 -1.08 -5.70 22.31
N ARG A 39 -0.63 -5.75 21.05
CA ARG A 39 -1.43 -6.23 19.90
C ARG A 39 -0.88 -7.52 19.26
N THR A 40 0.05 -8.19 19.95
CA THR A 40 0.70 -9.42 19.46
C THR A 40 -0.31 -10.52 19.13
N THR A 41 -1.28 -10.75 20.00
CA THR A 41 -2.31 -11.78 19.80
C THR A 41 -3.16 -11.50 18.57
N GLU A 42 -3.62 -10.26 18.39
CA GLU A 42 -4.38 -9.86 17.21
C GLU A 42 -3.54 -9.96 15.93
N PHE A 43 -2.28 -9.54 15.97
CA PHE A 43 -1.36 -9.63 14.84
C PHE A 43 -1.14 -11.07 14.38
N GLU A 44 -0.86 -11.98 15.32
CA GLU A 44 -0.65 -13.40 15.03
C GLU A 44 -1.93 -14.05 14.50
N THR A 45 -3.07 -13.75 15.13
CA THR A 45 -4.37 -14.28 14.70
C THR A 45 -4.67 -13.87 13.25
N ILE A 46 -4.57 -12.58 12.93
CA ILE A 46 -4.86 -12.07 11.57
C ILE A 46 -3.84 -12.63 10.56
N THR A 47 -2.57 -12.74 10.96
CA THR A 47 -1.51 -13.31 10.10
C THR A 47 -1.80 -14.78 9.78
N HIS A 48 -2.19 -15.58 10.78
CA HIS A 48 -2.55 -16.98 10.60
C HIS A 48 -3.79 -17.13 9.71
N GLU A 49 -4.81 -16.31 9.96
CA GLU A 49 -6.03 -16.25 9.14
C GLU A 49 -5.74 -16.00 7.65
N LEU A 50 -4.91 -15.00 7.34
CA LEU A 50 -4.55 -14.66 5.97
C LEU A 50 -3.67 -15.73 5.30
N LEU A 51 -2.78 -16.38 6.04
CA LEU A 51 -1.87 -17.39 5.48
C LEU A 51 -2.55 -18.74 5.20
N TYR A 52 -3.53 -19.14 6.01
CA TYR A 52 -4.08 -20.50 5.97
C TYR A 52 -5.53 -20.61 5.53
N TYR A 53 -6.35 -19.57 5.70
CA TYR A 53 -7.81 -19.66 5.51
C TYR A 53 -8.38 -18.72 4.45
N SER A 54 -7.53 -17.95 3.74
CA SER A 54 -7.93 -16.99 2.70
C SER A 54 -9.08 -16.08 3.14
N SER A 55 -9.12 -15.71 4.42
CA SER A 55 -10.20 -14.92 5.01
C SER A 55 -10.01 -13.42 4.75
N ILE A 56 -11.10 -12.65 4.91
CA ILE A 56 -11.10 -11.19 4.77
C ILE A 56 -11.27 -10.59 6.17
N PRO A 57 -10.17 -10.26 6.88
CA PRO A 57 -10.25 -9.77 8.25
C PRO A 57 -10.76 -8.33 8.31
N PHE A 58 -11.66 -8.06 9.26
CA PHE A 58 -12.16 -6.71 9.56
C PHE A 58 -11.58 -6.21 10.88
N ILE A 59 -10.88 -5.07 10.85
CA ILE A 59 -10.28 -4.45 12.04
C ILE A 59 -11.10 -3.22 12.43
N TYR A 60 -11.68 -3.23 13.64
CA TYR A 60 -12.56 -2.16 14.14
C TYR A 60 -12.14 -1.67 15.54
N GLY A 61 -12.67 -0.52 15.96
CA GLY A 61 -12.39 0.11 17.27
C GLY A 61 -12.20 1.63 17.21
N ASN A 62 -11.90 2.24 18.36
CA ASN A 62 -11.81 3.70 18.50
C ASN A 62 -10.72 4.36 17.61
N ARG A 63 -10.88 5.64 17.26
CA ARG A 63 -9.86 6.40 16.50
C ARG A 63 -8.55 6.47 17.29
N GLY A 64 -7.41 6.37 16.61
CA GLY A 64 -6.08 6.51 17.22
C GLY A 64 -5.49 5.24 17.85
N VAL A 65 -6.25 4.13 17.95
CA VAL A 65 -5.77 2.89 18.59
C VAL A 65 -4.81 2.03 17.74
N GLY A 66 -4.33 2.53 16.61
CA GLY A 66 -3.35 1.83 15.77
C GLY A 66 -3.92 0.81 14.76
N LYS A 67 -5.22 0.84 14.45
CA LYS A 67 -5.87 -0.09 13.49
C LYS A 67 -5.16 -0.15 12.13
N THR A 68 -4.89 1.00 11.53
CA THR A 68 -4.20 1.09 10.23
C THR A 68 -2.77 0.56 10.32
N SER A 69 -2.07 0.85 11.42
CA SER A 69 -0.72 0.34 11.65
C SER A 69 -0.71 -1.19 11.79
N LEU A 70 -1.66 -1.76 12.52
CA LEU A 70 -1.83 -3.23 12.64
C LEU A 70 -2.12 -3.86 11.27
N ALA A 71 -3.09 -3.31 10.53
CA ALA A 71 -3.45 -3.80 9.19
C ALA A 71 -2.24 -3.81 8.25
N ARG A 72 -1.51 -2.69 8.17
CA ARG A 72 -0.32 -2.56 7.31
C ARG A 72 0.81 -3.50 7.73
N SER A 73 1.02 -3.67 9.04
CA SER A 73 2.06 -4.55 9.55
C SER A 73 1.77 -6.01 9.21
N VAL A 74 0.52 -6.44 9.39
CA VAL A 74 0.09 -7.81 9.04
C VAL A 74 0.15 -8.00 7.53
N ALA A 75 -0.38 -7.05 6.74
CA ALA A 75 -0.33 -7.09 5.28
C ALA A 75 1.11 -7.22 4.75
N GLN A 76 2.04 -6.43 5.29
CA GLN A 76 3.45 -6.53 4.91
C GLN A 76 4.08 -7.87 5.34
N ARG A 77 3.64 -8.46 6.47
CA ARG A 77 4.16 -9.74 6.97
C ARG A 77 3.76 -10.93 6.10
N VAL A 78 2.53 -10.91 5.57
CA VAL A 78 1.98 -11.99 4.73
C VAL A 78 2.32 -11.81 3.25
N THR A 79 2.61 -10.58 2.83
CA THR A 79 3.07 -10.30 1.47
C THR A 79 4.48 -10.85 1.30
N ALA A 80 4.77 -11.40 0.11
CA ALA A 80 6.10 -11.90 -0.23
C ALA A 80 7.15 -10.79 -0.10
N SER A 81 8.36 -11.16 0.34
CA SER A 81 9.42 -10.20 0.69
C SER A 81 9.95 -9.37 -0.49
N ASP A 82 9.60 -9.73 -1.71
CA ASP A 82 10.01 -9.07 -2.96
C ASP A 82 9.12 -7.89 -3.33
N ARG A 83 8.04 -7.62 -2.60
CA ARG A 83 7.09 -6.55 -2.91
C ARG A 83 6.41 -5.91 -1.69
N GLU A 84 5.90 -4.70 -1.89
CA GLU A 84 5.04 -4.03 -0.91
C GLU A 84 3.58 -4.47 -1.09
N HIS A 85 2.82 -4.52 0.01
CA HIS A 85 1.38 -4.77 -0.05
C HIS A 85 0.64 -3.61 -0.73
N ILE A 86 -0.39 -3.93 -1.52
CA ILE A 86 -1.27 -2.91 -2.09
C ILE A 86 -2.06 -2.25 -0.95
N TYR A 87 -1.94 -0.93 -0.84
CA TYR A 87 -2.66 -0.14 0.15
C TYR A 87 -3.54 0.91 -0.53
N VAL A 88 -4.85 0.81 -0.32
CA VAL A 88 -5.82 1.79 -0.83
C VAL A 88 -6.53 2.46 0.34
N ALA A 89 -6.33 3.77 0.47
CA ALA A 89 -7.03 4.58 1.44
C ALA A 89 -8.42 4.95 0.91
N CYS A 90 -9.45 4.83 1.75
CA CYS A 90 -10.78 5.30 1.43
C CYS A 90 -10.91 6.79 1.77
N SER A 91 -11.15 7.63 0.78
CA SER A 91 -11.49 9.05 0.99
C SER A 91 -12.99 9.23 1.22
N PRO A 92 -13.44 10.35 1.82
CA PRO A 92 -14.87 10.61 2.03
C PRO A 92 -15.70 10.58 0.75
N ASP A 93 -15.12 11.01 -0.36
CA ASP A 93 -15.77 11.07 -1.68
C ASP A 93 -15.52 9.81 -2.53
N ALA A 94 -14.87 8.78 -1.95
CA ALA A 94 -14.57 7.56 -2.66
C ALA A 94 -15.86 6.77 -2.96
N THR A 95 -16.08 6.51 -4.24
CA THR A 95 -17.08 5.55 -4.71
C THR A 95 -16.48 4.15 -4.80
N MET A 96 -17.34 3.12 -4.81
CA MET A 96 -16.92 1.75 -5.04
C MET A 96 -16.10 1.62 -6.34
N LEU A 97 -16.59 2.18 -7.46
CA LEU A 97 -15.89 2.12 -8.74
C LEU A 97 -14.52 2.82 -8.70
N SER A 98 -14.41 3.95 -8.01
CA SER A 98 -13.11 4.61 -7.83
C SER A 98 -12.15 3.78 -6.98
N LEU A 99 -12.64 3.09 -5.94
CA LEU A 99 -11.79 2.20 -5.14
C LEU A 99 -11.30 1.01 -5.96
N PHE A 100 -12.19 0.35 -6.73
CA PHE A 100 -11.79 -0.73 -7.63
C PHE A 100 -10.78 -0.26 -8.66
N LYS A 101 -10.96 0.94 -9.21
CA LYS A 101 -10.01 1.54 -10.16
C LYS A 101 -8.65 1.68 -9.51
N THR A 102 -8.57 2.27 -8.32
CA THR A 102 -7.30 2.43 -7.60
C THR A 102 -6.65 1.08 -7.30
N ILE A 103 -7.40 0.10 -6.79
CA ILE A 103 -6.87 -1.26 -6.52
C ILE A 103 -6.30 -1.88 -7.81
N THR A 104 -7.04 -1.79 -8.90
CA THR A 104 -6.67 -2.40 -10.19
C THR A 104 -5.47 -1.70 -10.82
N GLN A 105 -5.38 -0.38 -10.68
CA GLN A 105 -4.25 0.42 -11.12
C GLN A 105 -2.97 0.04 -10.37
N GLU A 106 -3.03 -0.07 -9.04
CA GLU A 106 -1.88 -0.50 -8.23
C GLU A 106 -1.45 -1.93 -8.58
N LEU A 107 -2.42 -2.83 -8.78
CA LEU A 107 -2.16 -4.20 -9.20
C LEU A 107 -1.46 -4.28 -10.56
N LEU A 108 -1.89 -3.45 -11.52
CA LEU A 108 -1.26 -3.36 -12.85
C LEU A 108 0.18 -2.84 -12.76
N ASN A 109 0.41 -1.78 -11.99
CA ASN A 109 1.73 -1.21 -11.78
C ASN A 109 2.68 -2.28 -11.21
N LEU A 110 2.22 -3.03 -10.20
CA LEU A 110 2.96 -4.11 -9.59
C LEU A 110 3.26 -5.24 -10.59
N ALA A 111 2.30 -5.63 -11.44
CA ALA A 111 2.50 -6.67 -12.44
C ALA A 111 3.58 -6.30 -13.48
N ILE A 112 3.68 -5.01 -13.81
CA ILE A 112 4.70 -4.48 -14.73
C ILE A 112 6.05 -4.41 -14.04
N GLU A 113 6.11 -3.93 -12.78
CA GLU A 113 7.33 -3.88 -11.99
C GLU A 113 7.97 -5.27 -11.84
N LEU A 114 7.14 -6.28 -11.57
CA LEU A 114 7.54 -7.69 -11.47
C LEU A 114 7.79 -8.34 -12.85
N LYS A 115 7.62 -7.61 -13.95
CA LYS A 115 7.81 -8.09 -15.34
C LYS A 115 6.93 -9.29 -15.69
N LEU A 116 5.80 -9.46 -15.01
CA LEU A 116 4.80 -10.50 -15.28
C LEU A 116 4.04 -10.20 -16.58
N ILE A 117 3.89 -8.91 -16.88
CA ILE A 117 3.30 -8.40 -18.12
C ILE A 117 4.40 -7.70 -18.92
N LYS A 118 4.60 -8.10 -20.18
CA LYS A 118 5.53 -7.42 -21.10
C LYS A 118 4.87 -6.16 -21.64
N PHE A 119 5.56 -5.04 -21.47
CA PHE A 119 5.11 -3.73 -21.94
C PHE A 119 5.98 -3.28 -23.10
N ASP A 120 5.39 -2.99 -24.26
CA ASP A 120 6.10 -2.43 -25.41
C ASP A 120 5.80 -0.93 -25.53
N HIS A 121 6.81 -0.09 -25.36
CA HIS A 121 6.68 1.36 -25.28
C HIS A 121 6.39 2.05 -26.64
N THR A 122 6.28 1.30 -27.73
CA THR A 122 6.38 1.87 -29.10
C THR A 122 5.08 2.10 -29.86
N LYS A 123 3.90 1.76 -29.32
CA LYS A 123 2.62 2.13 -29.94
C LYS A 123 1.69 2.84 -28.95
N THR A 124 1.25 4.03 -29.35
CA THR A 124 0.28 4.90 -28.68
C THR A 124 -1.09 4.24 -28.46
N GLU A 125 -1.29 3.06 -29.02
CA GLU A 125 -2.34 2.10 -28.69
C GLU A 125 -1.65 0.78 -28.37
N LEU A 126 -1.45 0.49 -27.09
CA LEU A 126 -1.00 -0.83 -26.67
C LEU A 126 -2.17 -1.79 -26.82
N ASP A 127 -2.25 -2.40 -27.99
CA ASP A 127 -2.92 -3.68 -28.20
C ASP A 127 -2.19 -4.68 -27.29
N LEU A 128 -2.69 -4.82 -26.07
CA LEU A 128 -2.27 -5.86 -25.12
C LEU A 128 -2.70 -7.18 -25.75
N SER A 129 -1.88 -7.66 -26.67
CA SER A 129 -2.11 -8.89 -27.40
C SER A 129 -2.32 -9.97 -26.35
N ILE A 130 -3.55 -10.50 -26.32
CA ILE A 130 -4.14 -11.51 -25.42
C ILE A 130 -5.27 -10.92 -24.53
N LYS A 131 -6.50 -10.88 -25.08
CA LYS A 131 -7.79 -11.01 -24.37
C LYS A 131 -8.07 -10.08 -23.16
N LEU A 132 -7.50 -8.87 -23.08
CA LEU A 132 -7.91 -7.86 -22.10
C LEU A 132 -8.68 -6.73 -22.80
N GLY A 133 -10.01 -6.76 -22.75
CA GLY A 133 -10.87 -5.68 -23.25
C GLY A 133 -10.87 -4.43 -22.35
N VAL A 134 -9.69 -3.99 -21.92
CA VAL A 134 -9.50 -2.93 -20.92
C VAL A 134 -8.95 -1.68 -21.61
N ARG A 135 -9.58 -0.53 -21.38
CA ARG A 135 -9.16 0.76 -21.95
C ARG A 135 -8.11 1.41 -21.05
N PHE A 136 -6.92 1.67 -21.61
CA PHE A 136 -5.83 2.38 -20.95
C PHE A 136 -5.42 3.60 -21.76
N THR A 137 -5.10 4.69 -21.07
CA THR A 137 -4.46 5.87 -21.66
C THR A 137 -3.02 5.98 -21.18
N PHE A 138 -2.17 6.58 -22.01
CA PHE A 138 -0.76 6.79 -21.72
C PHE A 138 -0.51 8.24 -21.37
N GLU A 139 -0.20 8.50 -20.11
CA GLU A 139 0.35 9.78 -19.69
C GLU A 139 1.67 9.53 -18.96
N ARG A 140 2.79 10.03 -19.51
CA ARG A 140 4.13 9.98 -18.90
C ARG A 140 4.62 8.56 -18.54
N SER A 141 4.58 7.65 -19.52
CA SER A 141 5.24 6.32 -19.45
C SER A 141 4.72 5.34 -18.38
N HIS A 142 3.62 5.65 -17.70
CA HIS A 142 2.93 4.71 -16.80
C HIS A 142 1.55 4.40 -17.39
N PRO A 143 1.07 3.15 -17.32
CA PRO A 143 -0.27 2.83 -17.77
C PRO A 143 -1.28 3.53 -16.86
N TYR A 144 -2.27 4.21 -17.44
CA TYR A 144 -3.38 4.77 -16.69
C TYR A 144 -4.66 4.05 -17.08
N LEU A 145 -5.32 3.49 -16.07
CA LEU A 145 -6.60 2.81 -16.20
C LEU A 145 -7.72 3.86 -16.29
N GLU A 146 -8.53 3.77 -17.34
CA GLU A 146 -9.71 4.62 -17.46
C GLU A 146 -10.73 4.32 -16.34
N PRO A 147 -11.56 5.29 -15.93
CA PRO A 147 -12.66 5.02 -15.02
C PRO A 147 -13.58 3.93 -15.57
N PHE A 148 -13.97 3.00 -14.69
CA PHE A 148 -14.92 1.96 -15.03
C PHE A 148 -16.33 2.55 -15.23
N SER A 149 -17.01 2.08 -16.26
CA SER A 149 -18.42 2.40 -16.52
C SER A 149 -19.36 1.67 -15.56
N ASP A 150 -19.03 0.44 -15.20
CA ASP A 150 -19.82 -0.38 -14.27
C ASP A 150 -18.96 -1.38 -13.46
N ILE A 151 -19.60 -2.08 -12.53
CA ILE A 151 -18.94 -3.05 -11.63
C ILE A 151 -18.45 -4.29 -12.39
N ASN A 152 -19.15 -4.72 -13.45
CA ASN A 152 -18.75 -5.90 -14.21
C ASN A 152 -17.45 -5.63 -14.96
N GLU A 153 -17.33 -4.45 -15.58
CA GLU A 153 -16.08 -4.00 -16.21
C GLU A 153 -14.93 -3.99 -15.20
N ALA A 154 -15.18 -3.48 -13.99
CA ALA A 154 -14.20 -3.46 -12.91
C ALA A 154 -13.74 -4.88 -12.52
N ILE A 155 -14.67 -5.80 -12.26
CA ILE A 155 -14.38 -7.18 -11.84
C ILE A 155 -13.65 -7.96 -12.93
N VAL A 156 -14.09 -7.83 -14.19
CA VAL A 156 -13.47 -8.52 -15.34
C VAL A 156 -12.05 -8.02 -15.52
N THR A 157 -11.83 -6.70 -15.46
CA THR A 157 -10.51 -6.09 -15.57
C THR A 157 -9.59 -6.58 -14.44
N TYR A 158 -10.05 -6.50 -13.19
CA TYR A 158 -9.30 -6.97 -12.03
C TYR A 158 -8.89 -8.44 -12.18
N ARG A 159 -9.85 -9.34 -12.48
CA ARG A 159 -9.59 -10.77 -12.68
C ARG A 159 -8.61 -11.06 -13.81
N ASN A 160 -8.58 -10.22 -14.83
CA ASN A 160 -7.68 -10.42 -15.94
C ASN A 160 -6.23 -10.05 -15.58
N ILE A 161 -6.02 -9.07 -14.72
CA ILE A 161 -4.69 -8.71 -14.20
C ILE A 161 -4.25 -9.67 -13.10
N ASP A 162 -5.17 -10.06 -12.21
CA ASP A 162 -4.90 -10.95 -11.07
C ASP A 162 -4.35 -12.32 -11.50
N LYS A 163 -4.76 -12.82 -12.69
CA LYS A 163 -4.25 -14.08 -13.28
C LYS A 163 -2.74 -14.16 -13.51
N TYR A 164 -2.04 -13.02 -13.46
CA TYR A 164 -0.59 -12.98 -13.67
C TYR A 164 0.21 -13.18 -12.37
N PHE A 165 -0.43 -13.08 -11.20
CA PHE A 165 0.17 -13.30 -9.88
C PHE A 165 0.01 -14.73 -9.40
#